data_AF-A0A2A4N4D2-F1
#
_entry.id   AF-A0A2A4N4D2-F1
#
_cell.length_a   1.000
_cell.length_b   1.000
_cell.length_c   1.000
_cell.angle_alpha   90.00
_cell.angle_beta   90.00
_cell.angle_gamma   90.00
#
_symmetry.space_group_name_H-M   'P 1'
#
loop_
_entity.id
_entity.type
_entity.pdbx_description
1 polymer ?
#
loop_
_entity_poly.entity_id
_entity_poly.type
_entity_poly.pdbx_seq_one_letter_code
_entity_poly.pdbx_strand_id
1 'polypeptide(L)' 'MEVFMRHSKNKDINKLVQNLIRSGAKVDKGTKHRKLRLESGRFVVIPSTPSDKRAFLNFKQDVKRASNFRPQIHGY' A
#
# COMPACT_ATOMS: atom_id res chain seq x y z
N MET A 1 15.57 4.77 -9.83
CA MET A 1 14.53 5.03 -10.84
C MET A 1 13.25 5.39 -10.10
N GLU A 2 12.88 6.67 -10.08
CA GLU A 2 11.63 7.10 -9.47
C GLU A 2 10.50 6.88 -10.47
N VAL A 3 9.64 5.91 -10.20
CA VAL A 3 8.52 5.58 -11.09
C VAL A 3 7.40 6.56 -10.78
N PHE A 4 7.25 7.61 -11.59
CA PHE A 4 6.12 8.56 -11.54
C PHE A 4 4.83 7.91 -12.08
N MET A 5 4.51 6.70 -11.61
CA MET A 5 3.30 6.00 -11.97
C MET A 5 2.16 6.45 -11.08
N ARG A 6 1.05 6.87 -11.71
CA ARG A 6 -0.20 7.06 -10.97
C ARG A 6 -0.77 5.68 -10.61
N HIS A 7 -0.87 5.39 -9.31
CA HIS A 7 -1.42 4.14 -8.81
C HIS A 7 -2.91 4.25 -8.45
N SER A 8 -3.37 5.46 -8.10
CA SER A 8 -4.77 5.73 -7.76
C SER A 8 -5.24 7.06 -8.34
N LYS A 9 -6.55 7.19 -8.59
CA LYS A 9 -7.17 8.46 -8.97
C LYS A 9 -7.10 9.48 -7.83
N ASN A 10 -7.09 9.02 -6.57
CA ASN A 10 -6.97 9.86 -5.39
C ASN A 10 -5.50 10.29 -5.16
N LYS A 11 -5.27 11.61 -5.07
CA LYS A 11 -3.92 12.21 -4.95
C LYS A 11 -3.25 11.83 -3.63
N ASP A 12 -3.98 11.77 -2.53
CA ASP A 12 -3.45 11.47 -1.20
C ASP A 12 -3.00 10.01 -1.09
N ILE A 13 -3.78 9.07 -1.66
CA ILE A 13 -3.38 7.66 -1.76
C ILE A 13 -2.13 7.54 -2.63
N ASN A 14 -2.07 8.25 -3.76
CA ASN A 14 -0.91 8.19 -4.64
C ASN A 14 0.37 8.68 -3.94
N LYS A 15 0.30 9.82 -3.22
CA LYS A 15 1.42 10.34 -2.43
C LYS A 15 1.85 9.35 -1.35
N LEU A 16 0.90 8.74 -0.64
CA LEU A 16 1.21 7.76 0.40
C LEU A 16 1.92 6.52 -0.19
N VAL A 17 1.42 6.01 -1.31
CA VAL A 17 2.05 4.89 -2.05
C VAL A 17 3.48 5.24 -2.48
N GLN A 18 3.69 6.43 -3.06
CA GLN A 18 5.03 6.87 -3.47
C GLN A 18 6.01 6.97 -2.30
N ASN A 19 5.57 7.52 -1.17
CA ASN A 19 6.40 7.60 0.04
C ASN A 19 6.78 6.20 0.55
N LEU A 20 5.85 5.24 0.51
CA LEU A 20 6.11 3.86 0.91
C LEU A 20 7.08 3.17 -0.05
N ILE A 21 6.94 3.37 -1.36
CA ILE A 21 7.89 2.85 -2.35
C ILE A 21 9.28 3.41 -2.10
N ARG A 22 9.40 4.71 -1.81
CA ARG A 22 10.67 5.34 -1.46
C ARG A 22 11.28 4.78 -0.17
N SER A 23 10.44 4.33 0.76
CA SER A 23 10.90 3.66 1.98
C SER A 23 11.44 2.25 1.73
N GLY A 24 11.11 1.60 0.61
CA GLY A 24 11.50 0.21 0.32
C GLY A 24 10.33 -0.71 -0.08
N ALA A 25 9.09 -0.20 -0.06
CA ALA A 25 7.93 -0.98 -0.51
C ALA A 25 7.99 -1.25 -2.02
N LYS A 26 7.43 -2.40 -2.44
CA LYS A 26 7.35 -2.82 -3.84
C LYS A 26 5.91 -2.83 -4.31
N VAL A 27 5.67 -2.41 -5.55
CA VAL A 27 4.34 -2.53 -6.16
C VAL A 27 4.30 -3.75 -7.04
N ASP A 28 3.35 -4.62 -6.76
CA ASP A 28 3.03 -5.81 -7.53
C ASP A 28 1.78 -5.54 -8.39
N LYS A 29 1.83 -5.95 -9.67
CA LYS A 29 0.69 -5.84 -10.58
C LYS A 29 -0.21 -7.05 -10.39
N GLY A 30 -1.25 -6.92 -9.57
CA GLY A 30 -2.35 -7.88 -9.57
C GLY A 30 -3.23 -7.76 -10.82
N THR A 31 -4.05 -8.78 -11.07
CA THR A 31 -4.97 -8.87 -12.23
C THR A 31 -6.03 -7.78 -12.26
N LYS A 32 -6.58 -7.37 -11.11
CA LYS A 32 -7.64 -6.34 -11.01
C LYS A 32 -7.19 -5.07 -10.29
N HIS A 33 -6.35 -5.21 -9.27
CA HIS A 33 -5.83 -4.10 -8.47
C HIS A 33 -4.33 -4.28 -8.22
N ARG A 34 -3.59 -3.18 -8.21
CA ARG A 34 -2.18 -3.18 -7.83
C ARG A 34 -2.06 -3.44 -6.33
N LYS A 35 -1.08 -4.25 -5.93
CA LYS A 35 -0.79 -4.54 -4.53
C LYS A 35 0.49 -3.80 -4.15
N LEU A 36 0.49 -3.13 -3.01
CA LEU A 36 1.68 -2.53 -2.43
C LEU A 36 2.21 -3.46 -1.35
N ARG A 37 3.32 -4.14 -1.63
CA ARG A 37 4.03 -5.01 -0.70
C ARG A 37 4.96 -4.16 0.15
N LEU A 38 4.69 -4.12 1.44
CA LEU A 38 5.49 -3.43 2.44
C LEU A 38 6.70 -4.28 2.80
N GLU A 39 7.72 -3.64 3.37
CA GLU A 39 8.93 -4.32 3.85
C GLU A 39 8.64 -5.30 5.00
N SER A 40 7.53 -5.13 5.72
CA SER A 40 7.06 -6.09 6.73
C SER A 40 6.64 -7.45 6.15
N GLY A 41 6.71 -7.63 4.82
CA GLY A 41 6.29 -8.84 4.11
C GLY A 41 4.79 -8.89 3.81
N ARG A 42 4.00 -7.99 4.42
CA ARG A 42 2.57 -7.83 4.11
C ARG A 42 2.34 -7.00 2.86
N PHE A 43 1.15 -7.10 2.30
CA PHE A 43 0.72 -6.27 1.19
C PHE A 43 -0.62 -5.60 1.51
N VAL A 44 -0.81 -4.42 0.94
CA VAL A 44 -2.07 -3.68 0.96
C VAL A 44 -2.57 -3.50 -0.47
N VAL A 45 -3.87 -3.56 -0.69
CA VAL A 45 -4.44 -3.40 -2.04
C VAL A 45 -4.62 -1.90 -2.33
N ILE A 46 -4.11 -1.44 -3.47
CA ILE A 46 -4.28 -0.04 -3.88
C ILE A 46 -5.62 0.09 -4.61
N PRO A 47 -6.59 0.85 -4.08
CA PRO A 47 -7.84 1.11 -4.79
C PRO A 47 -7.58 2.06 -5.97
N SER A 48 -7.95 1.64 -7.20
CA SER A 48 -7.75 2.47 -8.40
C SER A 48 -8.73 3.65 -8.48
N THR A 49 -9.99 3.44 -8.16
CA THR A 49 -11.07 4.45 -8.18
C THR A 49 -11.88 4.39 -6.90
N PRO A 50 -11.34 4.86 -5.76
CA PRO A 50 -12.13 5.00 -4.57
C PRO A 50 -13.20 6.08 -4.80
N SER A 51 -14.48 5.69 -4.77
CA SER A 51 -15.60 6.65 -4.75
C SER A 51 -15.93 7.11 -3.33
N ASP A 52 -15.39 6.41 -2.32
CA ASP A 52 -15.57 6.71 -0.90
C ASP A 52 -14.65 7.82 -0.40
N LYS A 53 -15.26 8.82 0.25
CA LYS A 53 -14.53 9.91 0.95
C LYS A 53 -13.57 9.37 2.03
N ARG A 54 -13.87 8.20 2.60
CA ARG A 54 -13.04 7.53 3.64
C ARG A 54 -11.97 6.59 3.09
N ALA A 55 -11.86 6.41 1.77
CA ALA A 55 -10.91 5.47 1.19
C ALA A 55 -9.45 5.76 1.58
N PHE A 56 -9.07 7.04 1.68
CA PHE A 56 -7.74 7.41 2.15
C PHE A 56 -7.50 7.00 3.60
N LEU A 57 -8.45 7.23 4.50
CA LEU A 57 -8.35 6.85 5.91
C LEU A 57 -8.27 5.34 6.08
N ASN A 58 -9.12 4.60 5.38
CA ASN A 58 -9.12 3.14 5.37
C ASN A 58 -7.77 2.60 4.87
N PHE A 59 -7.26 3.14 3.76
CA PHE A 59 -5.98 2.74 3.19
C PHE A 59 -4.81 3.06 4.13
N LYS A 60 -4.80 4.25 4.75
CA LYS A 60 -3.78 4.63 5.72
C LYS A 60 -3.78 3.70 6.94
N GLN A 61 -4.95 3.32 7.43
CA GLN A 61 -5.07 2.41 8.56
C GLN A 61 -4.65 0.99 8.21
N ASP A 62 -4.96 0.52 6.99
CA ASP A 62 -4.50 -0.77 6.47
C ASP A 62 -2.96 -0.83 6.38
N VAL A 63 -2.34 0.22 5.82
CA VAL A 63 -0.87 0.37 5.79
C VAL A 63 -0.29 0.34 7.21
N LYS A 64 -0.89 1.09 8.15
CA LYS A 64 -0.42 1.10 9.55
C LYS A 64 -0.49 -0.29 10.19
N ARG A 65 -1.59 -1.02 9.98
CA ARG A 65 -1.76 -2.39 10.49
C ARG A 65 -0.77 -3.36 9.85
N ALA A 66 -0.52 -3.22 8.56
CA ALA A 66 0.40 -4.06 7.83
C ALA A 66 1.87 -3.76 8.19
N SER A 67 2.21 -2.50 8.50
CA SER A 67 3.53 -2.10 8.98
C SER A 67 3.79 -2.53 10.42
N ASN A 68 2.80 -2.39 11.32
CA ASN A 68 2.95 -2.74 12.73
C ASN A 68 2.89 -4.25 12.99
N PHE A 69 2.62 -5.06 11.96
CA PHE A 69 2.69 -6.50 12.08
C PHE A 69 4.16 -6.94 12.11
N ARG A 70 4.69 -7.14 13.32
CA ARG A 70 5.87 -7.97 13.51
C ARG A 70 5.41 -9.43 13.37
N PRO A 71 5.97 -10.23 12.45
CA PRO A 71 5.72 -11.66 12.47
C PRO A 71 6.20 -12.20 13.81
N GLN A 72 5.28 -12.59 14.69
CA GLN A 72 5.60 -13.45 15.81
C GLN A 72 5.90 -14.80 15.18
N ILE A 73 7.18 -15.09 14.96
CA ILE A 73 7.68 -16.43 14.67
C ILE A 73 7.23 -17.33 15.82
N HIS A 74 6.07 -17.96 15.66
CA HIS A 74 5.63 -19.01 16.56
C HIS A 74 6.41 -20.25 16.11
N GLY A 75 7.53 -20.49 16.80
CA GLY A 75 8.29 -21.72 16.66
C GLY A 75 7.44 -22.88 17.17
N TYR A 76 7.34 -23.89 16.32
CA TYR A 76 7.04 -25.27 16.68
C TYR A 76 8.03 -26.15 15.95
#